data_AF-A0A2S4YDD0-F1
#
_entry.id   AF-A0A2S4YDD0-F1
#
_cell.length_a   1.000
_cell.length_b   1.000
_cell.length_c   1.000
_cell.angle_alpha   90.00
_cell.angle_beta   90.00
_cell.angle_gamma   90.00
#
_symmetry.space_group_name_H-M   'P 1'
#
loop_
_entity.id
_entity.type
_entity.pdbx_description
1 polymer ?
#
loop_
_entity_poly.entity_id
_entity_poly.type
_entity_poly.pdbx_seq_one_letter_code
_entity_poly.pdbx_strand_id
1 'polypeptide(L)'
;MVTTPGRSLDGVAPGAPQLRSAPAPEAPDYPGRDVFRPGADNPHVALLGRKLVEKGFGAHYTGGPDARWGEADRRNVEAFQRAQGWNGREADGFPGPETWRRLFS
;
A
#
# COMPACT_ATOMS: atom_id res chain seq x y z
N MET A 1 17.94 -45.35 -19.53
CA MET A 1 17.12 -46.05 -18.50
C MET A 1 17.50 -45.39 -17.18
N VAL A 2 16.64 -44.78 -16.37
CA VAL A 2 15.17 -44.62 -16.24
C VAL A 2 14.96 -43.33 -15.40
N THR A 3 13.80 -42.67 -15.28
CA THR A 3 12.53 -42.61 -16.01
C THR A 3 11.85 -41.30 -15.58
N THR A 4 11.11 -40.64 -16.47
CA THR A 4 10.35 -39.41 -16.14
C THR A 4 8.88 -39.74 -15.90
N PRO A 5 8.27 -39.18 -14.86
CA PRO A 5 6.91 -38.63 -14.97
C PRO A 5 6.96 -37.12 -14.66
N GLY A 6 6.12 -36.27 -15.23
CA GLY A 6 4.83 -36.58 -15.86
C GLY A 6 3.71 -35.81 -15.16
N ARG A 7 3.76 -34.46 -15.30
CA ARG A 7 2.65 -33.51 -15.48
C ARG A 7 1.23 -34.07 -15.18
N SER A 8 0.43 -33.49 -14.29
CA SER A 8 -0.57 -32.40 -14.50
C SER A 8 -1.57 -32.47 -13.31
N LEU A 9 -2.44 -31.52 -12.94
CA LEU A 9 -2.83 -30.16 -13.39
C LEU A 9 -2.67 -29.19 -12.16
N ASP A 10 -3.16 -27.94 -12.03
CA ASP A 10 -3.77 -26.89 -12.87
C ASP A 10 -3.54 -25.51 -12.19
N GLY A 11 -4.10 -24.39 -12.70
CA GLY A 11 -4.23 -23.12 -11.94
C GLY A 11 -3.86 -21.82 -12.68
N VAL A 12 -4.88 -21.08 -13.08
CA VAL A 12 -4.91 -19.89 -13.96
C VAL A 12 -4.05 -18.64 -13.58
N ALA A 13 -3.45 -18.03 -14.61
CA ALA A 13 -3.12 -16.59 -14.80
C ALA A 13 -2.08 -15.84 -13.91
N PRO A 14 -1.46 -14.74 -14.42
CA PRO A 14 -0.15 -14.25 -13.93
C PRO A 14 -0.17 -12.93 -13.14
N GLY A 15 0.85 -12.69 -12.29
CA GLY A 15 0.97 -11.43 -11.54
C GLY A 15 2.29 -11.18 -10.80
N ALA A 16 3.29 -10.67 -11.55
CA ALA A 16 4.55 -10.06 -11.09
C ALA A 16 5.56 -10.92 -10.26
N PRO A 17 6.88 -10.76 -10.50
CA PRO A 17 7.89 -11.37 -9.65
C PRO A 17 7.89 -10.68 -8.27
N GLN A 18 7.72 -11.48 -7.21
CA GLN A 18 7.90 -11.04 -5.83
C GLN A 18 9.38 -10.68 -5.61
N LEU A 19 9.74 -9.41 -5.88
CA LEU A 19 11.10 -8.90 -5.72
C LEU A 19 11.47 -8.89 -4.24
N ARG A 20 12.15 -9.96 -3.84
CA ARG A 20 12.75 -10.18 -2.50
C ARG A 20 13.39 -8.88 -2.03
N SER A 21 12.75 -8.23 -1.06
CA SER A 21 13.23 -7.00 -0.46
C SER A 21 13.57 -7.28 1.00
N ALA A 22 14.75 -6.83 1.42
CA ALA A 22 15.36 -7.15 2.71
C ALA A 22 14.50 -6.74 3.93
N PRO A 23 14.74 -7.34 5.11
CA PRO A 23 14.06 -6.95 6.35
C PRO A 23 14.45 -5.51 6.75
N ALA A 24 13.56 -4.57 6.43
CA ALA A 24 13.48 -3.29 7.14
C ALA A 24 12.88 -3.54 8.55
N PRO A 25 13.20 -2.71 9.56
CA PRO A 25 12.57 -2.81 10.88
C PRO A 25 11.04 -2.81 10.72
N GLU A 26 10.37 -3.73 11.42
CA GLU A 26 9.09 -4.31 11.01
C GLU A 26 7.99 -3.27 10.76
N ALA A 27 7.85 -2.89 9.48
CA ALA A 27 6.62 -2.29 8.99
C ALA A 27 5.49 -3.32 9.24
N PRO A 28 4.34 -2.90 9.84
CA PRO A 28 3.20 -3.80 9.99
C PRO A 28 2.79 -4.37 8.63
N ASP A 29 2.30 -5.60 8.59
CA ASP A 29 1.92 -6.23 7.32
C ASP A 29 0.89 -5.37 6.57
N TYR A 30 0.97 -5.37 5.23
CA TYR A 30 0.13 -4.51 4.41
C TYR A 30 -1.28 -5.12 4.36
N PRO A 31 -2.30 -4.46 4.94
CA PRO A 31 -3.64 -5.04 5.16
C PRO A 31 -4.49 -5.21 3.88
N GLY A 32 -3.90 -5.06 2.69
CA GLY A 32 -4.59 -5.06 1.41
C GLY A 32 -5.11 -3.67 1.01
N ARG A 33 -5.41 -3.50 -0.29
CA ARG A 33 -5.97 -2.22 -0.80
C ARG A 33 -7.41 -2.01 -0.35
N ASP A 34 -8.11 -3.10 -0.03
CA ASP A 34 -9.52 -3.14 0.37
C ASP A 34 -9.83 -2.44 1.69
N VAL A 35 -8.85 -2.21 2.58
CA VAL A 35 -9.06 -1.40 3.80
C VAL A 35 -8.91 0.10 3.55
N PHE A 36 -8.41 0.51 2.39
CA PHE A 36 -8.18 1.91 1.98
C PHE A 36 -9.20 2.34 0.91
N ARG A 37 -10.48 2.05 1.16
CA ARG A 37 -11.62 2.34 0.27
C ARG A 37 -12.58 3.32 0.92
N PRO A 38 -13.33 4.14 0.15
CA PRO A 38 -14.37 5.01 0.70
C PRO A 38 -15.31 4.26 1.65
N GLY A 39 -15.42 4.76 2.88
CA GLY A 39 -16.28 4.17 3.92
C GLY A 39 -15.66 3.02 4.71
N ALA A 40 -14.40 2.63 4.47
CA ALA A 40 -13.68 1.74 5.37
C ALA A 40 -13.30 2.46 6.66
N ASP A 41 -13.51 1.80 7.81
CA ASP A 41 -13.07 2.23 9.13
C ASP A 41 -12.19 1.13 9.72
N ASN A 42 -10.89 1.42 9.89
CA ASN A 42 -9.88 0.46 10.33
C ASN A 42 -8.72 1.18 11.04
N PRO A 43 -8.08 0.56 12.06
CA PRO A 43 -6.91 1.14 12.73
C PRO A 43 -5.74 1.39 11.77
N HIS A 44 -5.64 0.64 10.67
CA HIS A 44 -4.65 0.82 9.62
C HIS A 44 -4.74 2.16 8.90
N VAL A 45 -5.93 2.75 8.75
CA VAL A 45 -6.10 4.09 8.15
C VAL A 45 -5.58 5.16 9.09
N ALA A 46 -5.94 5.10 10.38
CA ALA A 46 -5.40 6.02 11.39
C ALA A 46 -3.87 5.90 11.52
N LEU A 47 -3.31 4.72 11.29
CA LEU A 47 -1.86 4.50 11.29
C LEU A 47 -1.20 5.06 10.01
N LEU A 48 -1.79 4.83 8.84
CA LEU A 48 -1.38 5.43 7.57
C LEU A 48 -1.37 6.96 7.65
N GLY A 49 -2.47 7.56 8.12
CA GLY A 49 -2.62 9.00 8.23
C GLY A 49 -1.62 9.61 9.20
N ARG A 50 -1.33 8.94 10.33
CA ARG A 50 -0.22 9.32 11.22
C ARG A 50 1.12 9.29 10.49
N LYS A 51 1.44 8.23 9.75
CA LYS A 51 2.69 8.15 8.97
C LYS A 51 2.77 9.20 7.86
N LEU A 52 1.66 9.53 7.20
CA LEU A 52 1.59 10.63 6.24
C LEU A 52 1.90 11.96 6.91
N VAL A 53 1.29 12.26 8.07
CA VAL A 53 1.59 13.47 8.86
C VAL A 53 3.07 13.50 9.29
N GLU A 54 3.61 12.40 9.83
CA GLU A 54 5.03 12.28 10.22
C GLU A 54 5.99 12.53 9.04
N LYS A 55 5.64 12.10 7.83
CA LYS A 55 6.42 12.32 6.60
C LYS A 55 6.17 13.70 5.96
N GLY A 56 5.31 14.54 6.54
CA GLY A 56 4.98 15.90 6.05
C GLY A 56 3.78 15.99 5.08
N PHE A 57 3.10 14.88 4.80
CA PHE A 57 1.97 14.76 3.88
C PHE A 57 0.60 14.82 4.58
N GLY A 58 0.51 15.53 5.70
CA GLY A 58 -0.74 15.71 6.46
C GLY A 58 -1.64 16.85 5.97
N ALA A 59 -1.28 17.52 4.86
CA ALA A 59 -1.81 18.84 4.48
C ALA A 59 -3.33 18.90 4.25
N HIS A 60 -3.98 17.77 3.95
CA HIS A 60 -5.44 17.72 3.75
C HIS A 60 -6.23 17.31 5.01
N TYR A 61 -5.56 17.04 6.14
CA TYR A 61 -6.25 16.79 7.42
C TYR A 61 -6.61 18.12 8.10
N THR A 62 -7.91 18.34 8.34
CA THR A 62 -8.41 19.55 9.02
C THR A 62 -8.44 19.40 10.55
N GLY A 63 -8.63 18.18 11.06
CA GLY A 63 -8.64 17.84 12.49
C GLY A 63 -7.60 16.80 12.92
N GLY A 64 -6.78 16.30 11.98
CA GLY A 64 -5.89 15.15 12.16
C GLY A 64 -6.33 13.92 11.37
N PRO A 65 -5.56 12.81 11.46
CA PRO A 65 -5.87 11.55 10.78
C PRO A 65 -6.89 10.70 11.56
N ASP A 66 -7.98 10.32 10.88
CA ASP A 66 -9.04 9.46 11.41
C ASP A 66 -8.80 7.96 11.11
N ALA A 67 -9.54 7.08 11.78
CA ALA A 67 -9.59 5.64 11.45
C ALA A 67 -10.44 5.34 10.20
N ARG A 68 -11.19 6.31 9.71
CA ARG A 68 -12.08 6.17 8.55
C ARG A 68 -11.46 6.78 7.30
N TRP A 69 -11.30 5.97 6.25
CA TRP A 69 -10.75 6.40 4.97
C TRP A 69 -11.68 7.40 4.26
N GLY A 70 -11.15 8.60 4.00
CA GLY A 70 -11.84 9.69 3.32
C GLY A 70 -11.08 10.31 2.15
N GLU A 71 -11.62 11.42 1.63
CA GLU A 71 -10.98 12.25 0.60
C GLU A 71 -9.63 12.81 1.05
N ALA A 72 -9.48 13.15 2.34
CA ALA A 72 -8.25 13.68 2.92
C ALA A 72 -7.10 12.66 2.79
N ASP A 73 -7.34 11.40 3.19
CA ASP A 73 -6.36 10.31 3.07
C ASP A 73 -5.97 10.08 1.62
N ARG A 74 -6.95 10.00 0.69
CA ARG A 74 -6.67 9.82 -0.74
C ARG A 74 -5.76 10.93 -1.28
N ARG A 75 -6.05 12.20 -0.96
CA ARG A 75 -5.25 13.35 -1.43
C ARG A 75 -3.87 13.39 -0.78
N ASN A 76 -3.76 13.06 0.50
CA ASN A 76 -2.48 12.97 1.21
C ASN A 76 -1.60 11.83 0.63
N VAL A 77 -2.19 10.69 0.31
CA VAL A 77 -1.51 9.58 -0.39
C VAL A 77 -1.10 9.97 -1.80
N GLU A 78 -1.98 10.62 -2.58
CA GLU A 78 -1.66 11.12 -3.92
C GLU A 78 -0.46 12.08 -3.88
N ALA A 79 -0.45 13.01 -2.92
CA ALA A 79 0.66 13.94 -2.70
C ALA A 79 1.95 13.21 -2.32
N PHE A 80 1.89 12.21 -1.43
CA PHE A 80 3.04 11.37 -1.09
C PHE A 80 3.58 10.63 -2.32
N GLN A 81 2.71 9.98 -3.09
CA GLN A 81 3.08 9.24 -4.31
C GLN A 81 3.74 10.16 -5.35
N ARG A 82 3.18 11.34 -5.61
CA ARG A 82 3.81 12.34 -6.49
C ARG A 82 5.17 12.81 -5.97
N ALA A 83 5.32 12.99 -4.66
CA ALA A 83 6.61 13.34 -4.05
C ALA A 83 7.64 12.18 -4.09
N GLN A 84 7.21 10.93 -4.26
CA GLN A 84 8.10 9.80 -4.60
C GLN A 84 8.54 9.80 -6.08
N GLY A 85 8.08 10.76 -6.89
CA GLY A 85 8.30 10.80 -8.33
C GLY A 85 7.37 9.87 -9.13
N TRP A 86 6.34 9.30 -8.50
CA TRP A 86 5.39 8.41 -9.16
C TRP A 86 4.40 9.21 -10.00
N ASN A 87 4.05 8.67 -11.16
CA ASN A 87 3.25 9.38 -12.17
C ASN A 87 2.13 8.51 -12.72
N GLY A 88 1.03 9.14 -13.17
CA GLY A 88 -0.12 8.44 -13.71
C GLY A 88 -0.68 7.37 -12.76
N ARG A 89 -0.71 6.12 -13.21
CA ARG A 89 -1.29 4.94 -12.52
C ARG A 89 -0.58 4.49 -11.24
N GLU A 90 0.58 5.08 -10.93
CA GLU A 90 1.29 4.81 -9.67
C GLU A 90 0.90 5.84 -8.59
N ALA A 91 0.44 7.03 -9.01
CA ALA A 91 -0.09 8.07 -8.14
C ALA A 91 -1.63 8.06 -8.12
N ASP A 92 -2.20 6.86 -7.99
CA ASP A 92 -3.65 6.57 -7.92
C ASP A 92 -4.36 7.23 -6.72
N GLY A 93 -3.62 7.73 -5.72
CA GLY A 93 -4.16 8.20 -4.44
C GLY A 93 -4.56 7.07 -3.47
N PHE A 94 -4.31 5.82 -3.85
CA PHE A 94 -4.54 4.64 -3.01
C PHE A 94 -3.19 4.05 -2.59
N PRO A 95 -2.96 3.76 -1.29
CA PRO A 95 -1.70 3.23 -0.83
C PRO A 95 -1.59 1.78 -1.28
N GLY A 96 -0.62 1.48 -2.14
CA GLY A 96 -0.26 0.10 -2.48
C GLY A 96 0.74 -0.48 -1.48
N PRO A 97 1.14 -1.76 -1.63
CA PRO A 97 2.14 -2.38 -0.77
C PRO A 97 3.49 -1.65 -0.81
N GLU A 98 3.89 -1.06 -1.96
CA GLU A 98 5.10 -0.23 -1.98
C GLU A 98 4.89 1.14 -1.31
N THR A 99 3.71 1.76 -1.42
CA THR A 99 3.41 3.01 -0.69
C THR A 99 3.53 2.78 0.81
N TRP A 100 2.94 1.68 1.29
CA TRP A 100 3.03 1.25 2.68
C TRP A 100 4.49 1.06 3.10
N ARG A 101 5.27 0.26 2.35
CA ARG A 101 6.70 0.06 2.65
C ARG A 101 7.49 1.37 2.73
N ARG A 102 7.23 2.36 1.88
CA ARG A 102 7.92 3.68 1.95
C ARG A 102 7.44 4.58 3.09
N LEU A 103 6.20 4.43 3.54
CA LEU A 103 5.67 5.18 4.69
C LEU A 103 6.23 4.66 6.03
N PHE A 104 6.47 3.35 6.13
CA PHE A 104 6.98 2.68 7.33
C PHE A 104 8.50 2.37 7.29
N SER A 105 9.21 2.78 6.24
CA SER A 105 10.68 2.77 6.14
C SER A 105 11.32 4.07 6.60
#